data_AF-A0A3M1P0S2-F1
#
_entry.id   AF-A0A3M1P0S2-F1
#
_cell.length_a   1.000
_cell.length_b   1.000
_cell.length_c   1.000
_cell.angle_alpha   90.00
_cell.angle_beta   90.00
_cell.angle_gamma   90.00
#
_symmetry.space_group_name_H-M   'P 1'
#
loop_
_entity.id
_entity.type
_entity.pdbx_description
1 polymer ?
#
loop_
_entity_poly.entity_id
_entity_poly.type
_entity_poly.pdbx_seq_one_letter_code
_entity_poly.pdbx_strand_id
1 'polypeptide(L)'
;MNDAFWAGGVKVTAYILACVLAHWPGNWVIRKIIRRWKPAQDEVEDNLGAFIGTLERILTIILVGLNSFSAVGFVVAMKSIARYERVQKEKAFAEYFLAGTMLSMLLAIVLGLIVQRTVGKL
;
A
#
# COMPACT_ATOMS: atom_id res chain seq x y z
N MET A 1 -8.60 -25.19 24.90
CA MET A 1 -8.01 -23.91 25.40
C MET A 1 -6.71 -23.55 24.71
N ASN A 2 -5.99 -24.49 24.08
CA ASN A 2 -4.77 -24.23 23.29
C ASN A 2 -5.10 -23.82 21.84
N ASP A 3 -6.26 -24.22 21.36
CA ASP A 3 -6.77 -24.13 20.00
C ASP A 3 -6.99 -22.67 19.54
N ALA A 4 -7.41 -21.80 20.46
CA ALA A 4 -7.58 -20.36 20.21
C ALA A 4 -6.24 -19.59 20.14
N PHE A 5 -5.24 -20.02 20.90
CA PHE A 5 -3.90 -19.41 20.89
C PHE A 5 -3.14 -19.78 19.60
N TRP A 6 -3.22 -21.05 19.19
CA TRP A 6 -2.69 -21.50 17.90
C TRP A 6 -3.39 -20.82 16.73
N ALA A 7 -4.73 -20.67 16.78
CA ALA A 7 -5.48 -19.95 15.76
C ALA A 7 -5.04 -18.48 15.64
N GLY A 8 -4.88 -17.76 16.76
CA GLY A 8 -4.40 -16.37 16.77
C GLY A 8 -2.98 -16.21 16.22
N GLY A 9 -2.07 -17.13 16.56
CA GLY A 9 -0.70 -17.14 16.04
C GLY A 9 -0.63 -17.37 14.53
N VAL A 10 -1.48 -18.26 14.00
CA VAL A 10 -1.62 -18.49 12.55
C VAL A 10 -2.13 -17.24 11.84
N LYS A 11 -3.02 -16.46 12.46
CA LYS A 11 -3.48 -15.19 11.87
C LYS A 11 -2.35 -14.17 11.76
N VAL A 12 -1.64 -13.95 12.87
CA VAL A 12 -0.55 -12.97 12.91
C VAL A 12 0.56 -13.34 11.94
N THR A 13 0.94 -14.61 11.87
CA THR A 13 1.96 -15.09 10.93
C THR A 13 1.53 -14.95 9.47
N ALA A 14 0.26 -15.18 9.14
CA ALA A 14 -0.26 -14.96 7.78
C ALA A 14 -0.28 -13.48 7.38
N TYR A 15 -0.60 -12.56 8.30
CA TYR A 15 -0.48 -11.12 8.06
C TYR A 15 0.97 -10.68 7.88
N ILE A 16 1.91 -11.24 8.68
CA ILE A 16 3.34 -10.99 8.51
C ILE A 16 3.82 -11.49 7.13
N LEU A 17 3.39 -12.69 6.71
CA LEU A 17 3.68 -13.25 5.40
C LEU A 17 3.11 -12.38 4.27
N ALA A 18 1.88 -11.86 4.43
CA ALA A 18 1.28 -10.93 3.48
C ALA A 18 2.05 -9.60 3.37
N CYS A 19 2.52 -9.06 4.50
CA CYS A 19 3.37 -7.87 4.51
C CYS A 19 4.72 -8.12 3.81
N VAL A 20 5.33 -9.29 4.02
CA VAL A 20 6.57 -9.69 3.32
C VAL A 20 6.32 -9.90 1.82
N LEU A 21 5.24 -10.58 1.46
CA LEU A 21 4.83 -10.77 0.07
C LEU A 21 4.42 -9.48 -0.61
N ALA A 22 3.93 -8.46 0.10
CA ALA A 22 3.64 -7.15 -0.47
C ALA A 22 4.93 -6.34 -0.75
N HIS A 23 6.02 -6.66 -0.05
CA HIS A 23 7.29 -5.93 -0.14
C HIS A 23 8.02 -6.12 -1.49
N TRP A 24 7.88 -7.29 -2.13
CA TRP A 24 8.61 -7.66 -3.36
C TRP A 24 7.92 -7.30 -4.69
N PRO A 25 6.65 -7.65 -4.94
CA PRO A 25 5.98 -7.41 -6.22
C PRO A 25 5.43 -5.98 -6.33
N GLY A 26 4.96 -5.38 -5.23
CA GLY A 26 4.34 -4.06 -5.26
C GLY A 26 5.33 -2.95 -5.65
N ASN A 27 6.59 -3.06 -5.18
CA ASN A 27 7.62 -2.10 -5.54
C ASN A 27 8.13 -2.29 -6.98
N TRP A 28 8.10 -3.52 -7.50
CA TRP A 28 8.62 -3.86 -8.83
C TRP A 28 7.60 -3.60 -9.95
N VAL A 29 6.33 -3.97 -9.76
CA VAL A 29 5.26 -3.81 -10.77
C VAL A 29 4.96 -2.34 -11.06
N ILE A 30 4.83 -1.51 -10.01
CA ILE A 30 4.53 -0.09 -10.16
C ILE A 30 5.68 0.66 -10.84
N ARG A 31 6.93 0.39 -10.40
CA ARG A 31 8.12 0.97 -11.02
C ARG A 31 8.30 0.52 -12.47
N LYS A 32 7.83 -0.67 -12.86
CA LYS A 32 7.99 -1.18 -14.23
C LYS A 32 6.90 -0.68 -15.18
N ILE A 33 5.66 -0.55 -14.73
CA ILE A 33 4.54 -0.09 -15.56
C ILE A 33 4.61 1.43 -15.80
N ILE A 34 4.89 2.22 -14.75
CA ILE A 34 4.74 3.68 -14.84
C ILE A 34 6.09 4.40 -15.11
N ARG A 35 7.21 3.67 -15.18
CA ARG A 35 8.54 4.26 -15.47
C ARG A 35 8.58 5.10 -16.73
N ARG A 36 7.71 4.80 -17.70
CA ARG A 36 7.66 5.51 -18.98
C ARG A 36 7.17 6.97 -18.84
N TRP A 37 6.44 7.30 -17.78
CA TRP A 37 5.85 8.62 -17.55
C TRP A 37 6.42 9.34 -16.33
N LYS A 38 7.53 8.84 -15.78
CA LYS A 38 8.15 9.41 -14.58
C LYS A 38 8.78 10.78 -14.94
N PRO A 39 8.31 11.90 -14.37
CA PRO A 39 8.95 13.20 -14.56
C PRO A 39 10.34 13.23 -13.92
N ALA A 40 11.19 14.15 -14.36
CA ALA A 40 12.51 14.36 -13.77
C ALA A 40 12.36 14.78 -12.29
N GLN A 41 12.89 13.95 -11.39
CA GLN A 41 12.85 14.16 -9.94
C GLN A 41 14.21 13.84 -9.34
N ASP A 42 14.56 14.54 -8.27
CA ASP A 42 15.78 14.26 -7.51
C ASP A 42 15.74 12.85 -6.92
N GLU A 43 16.88 12.17 -6.90
CA GLU A 43 16.99 10.80 -6.43
C GLU A 43 16.51 10.64 -4.98
N VAL A 44 16.78 11.64 -4.13
CA VAL A 44 16.35 11.67 -2.73
C VAL A 44 14.82 11.63 -2.62
N GLU A 45 14.13 12.39 -3.47
CA GLU A 45 12.68 12.51 -3.42
C GLU A 45 11.97 11.26 -3.99
N ASP A 46 12.57 10.61 -4.97
CA ASP A 46 12.11 9.32 -5.50
C ASP A 46 12.25 8.20 -4.44
N ASN A 47 13.38 8.17 -3.74
CA ASN A 47 13.61 7.20 -2.66
C ASN A 47 12.63 7.40 -1.50
N LEU A 48 12.37 8.65 -1.10
CA LEU A 48 11.38 8.99 -0.08
C LEU A 48 9.95 8.62 -0.54
N GLY A 49 9.59 8.91 -1.79
CA GLY A 49 8.29 8.55 -2.34
C GLY A 49 8.05 7.05 -2.36
N ALA A 50 9.06 6.26 -2.72
CA ALA A 50 9.00 4.81 -2.66
C ALA A 50 8.85 4.27 -1.23
N PHE A 51 9.58 4.87 -0.27
CA PHE A 51 9.47 4.50 1.14
C PHE A 51 8.06 4.78 1.69
N ILE A 52 7.51 5.97 1.43
CA ILE A 52 6.15 6.33 1.80
C ILE A 52 5.13 5.37 1.18
N GLY A 53 5.29 5.00 -0.09
CA GLY A 53 4.41 4.03 -0.74
C GLY A 53 4.47 2.63 -0.12
N THR A 54 5.61 2.21 0.42
CA THR A 54 5.72 0.96 1.17
C THR A 54 5.02 1.05 2.53
N LEU A 55 5.16 2.17 3.25
CA LEU A 55 4.45 2.40 4.51
C LEU A 55 2.93 2.39 4.32
N GLU A 56 2.42 3.07 3.27
CA GLU A 56 0.99 3.08 2.94
C GLU A 56 0.43 1.68 2.72
N ARG A 57 1.17 0.81 1.99
CA ARG A 57 0.76 -0.58 1.73
C ARG A 57 0.71 -1.41 3.01
N ILE A 58 1.71 -1.28 3.87
CA ILE A 58 1.73 -1.97 5.17
C ILE A 58 0.54 -1.52 6.00
N LEU A 59 0.29 -0.20 6.10
CA LEU A 59 -0.87 0.32 6.82
C LEU A 59 -2.18 -0.19 6.24
N THR A 60 -2.31 -0.18 4.90
CA THR A 60 -3.52 -0.64 4.22
C THR A 60 -3.82 -2.11 4.53
N ILE A 61 -2.81 -2.99 4.47
CA ILE A 61 -2.98 -4.42 4.79
C ILE A 61 -3.44 -4.61 6.23
N ILE A 62 -2.83 -3.89 7.18
CA ILE A 62 -3.21 -3.94 8.59
C ILE A 62 -4.66 -3.47 8.78
N LEU A 63 -5.02 -2.31 8.21
CA LEU A 63 -6.34 -1.71 8.35
C LEU A 63 -7.45 -2.54 7.68
N VAL A 64 -7.17 -3.15 6.53
CA VAL A 64 -8.08 -4.12 5.89
C VAL A 64 -8.28 -5.34 6.79
N GLY A 65 -7.22 -5.81 7.47
CA GLY A 65 -7.34 -6.89 8.44
C GLY A 65 -8.21 -6.55 9.65
N LEU A 66 -8.11 -5.32 10.13
CA LEU A 66 -9.00 -4.74 11.14
C LEU A 66 -10.40 -4.39 10.59
N ASN A 67 -10.68 -4.67 9.31
CA ASN A 67 -11.93 -4.38 8.63
C ASN A 67 -12.30 -2.87 8.62
N SER A 68 -11.29 -2.00 8.76
CA SER A 68 -11.44 -0.54 8.84
C SER A 68 -11.10 0.11 7.50
N PHE A 69 -11.98 -0.06 6.50
CA PHE A 69 -11.80 0.54 5.19
C PHE A 69 -11.81 2.08 5.21
N SER A 70 -12.52 2.69 6.18
CA SER A 70 -12.52 4.14 6.35
C SER A 70 -11.13 4.68 6.70
N ALA A 71 -10.38 3.96 7.54
CA ALA A 71 -9.02 4.35 7.90
C ALA A 71 -8.06 4.24 6.70
N VAL A 72 -8.27 3.26 5.80
CA VAL A 72 -7.50 3.16 4.55
C VAL A 72 -7.68 4.42 3.70
N GLY A 73 -8.94 4.88 3.56
CA GLY A 73 -9.24 6.13 2.85
C GLY A 73 -8.54 7.35 3.46
N PHE A 74 -8.46 7.42 4.79
CA PHE A 74 -7.76 8.50 5.49
C PHE A 74 -6.25 8.52 5.20
N VAL A 75 -5.59 7.36 5.20
CA VAL A 75 -4.15 7.24 4.91
C VAL A 75 -3.83 7.74 3.50
N VAL A 76 -4.64 7.38 2.51
CA VAL A 76 -4.43 7.82 1.13
C VAL A 76 -4.76 9.29 0.92
N ALA A 77 -5.80 9.80 1.61
CA ALA A 77 -6.11 11.23 1.61
C ALA A 77 -4.94 12.05 2.17
N MET A 78 -4.38 11.63 3.30
CA MET A 78 -3.19 12.25 3.91
C MET A 78 -2.01 12.31 2.94
N LYS A 79 -1.72 11.21 2.23
CA LYS A 79 -0.66 11.18 1.22
C LYS A 79 -0.91 12.17 0.07
N SER A 80 -2.16 12.29 -0.37
CA SER A 80 -2.56 13.19 -1.45
C SER A 80 -2.43 14.66 -1.02
N ILE A 81 -2.81 14.98 0.22
CA ILE A 81 -2.66 16.32 0.80
C ILE A 81 -1.17 16.71 0.88
N ALA A 82 -0.30 15.81 1.36
CA ALA A 82 1.13 16.06 1.47
C ALA A 82 1.84 16.35 0.13
N ARG A 83 1.27 15.91 -1.00
CA ARG A 83 1.81 16.11 -2.36
C ARG A 83 0.96 17.09 -3.19
N TYR A 84 -0.07 17.71 -2.60
CA TYR A 84 -1.10 18.46 -3.32
C TYR A 84 -0.52 19.62 -4.14
N GLU A 85 0.38 20.43 -3.56
CA GLU A 85 0.97 21.58 -4.27
C GLU A 85 1.68 21.18 -5.56
N ARG A 86 2.39 20.04 -5.55
CA ARG A 86 3.14 19.59 -6.71
C ARG A 86 2.24 18.92 -7.74
N VAL A 87 1.25 18.14 -7.28
CA VAL A 87 0.18 17.59 -8.15
C VAL A 87 -0.57 18.72 -8.86
N GLN A 88 -0.76 19.88 -8.22
CA GLN A 88 -1.40 21.02 -8.84
C GLN A 88 -0.51 21.72 -9.88
N LYS A 89 0.79 21.86 -9.62
CA LYS A 89 1.74 22.58 -10.48
C LYS A 89 2.21 21.76 -11.68
N GLU A 90 2.35 20.45 -11.52
CA GLU A 90 2.94 19.56 -12.54
C GLU A 90 1.93 18.50 -13.00
N LYS A 91 1.30 18.72 -14.16
CA LYS A 91 0.26 17.81 -14.69
C LYS A 91 0.77 16.38 -14.93
N ALA A 92 1.98 16.22 -15.47
CA ALA A 92 2.57 14.91 -15.69
C ALA A 92 2.85 14.16 -14.37
N PHE A 93 3.26 14.89 -13.32
CA PHE A 93 3.43 14.33 -11.99
C PHE A 93 2.10 13.92 -11.36
N ALA A 94 1.05 14.73 -11.54
CA ALA A 94 -0.30 14.42 -11.07
C ALA A 94 -0.82 13.08 -11.62
N GLU A 95 -0.71 12.89 -12.94
CA GLU A 95 -1.15 11.67 -13.61
C GLU A 95 -0.32 10.46 -13.16
N TYR A 96 1.01 10.60 -13.08
CA TYR A 96 1.91 9.57 -12.56
C TYR A 96 1.57 9.17 -11.11
N PHE A 97 1.42 10.16 -10.23
CA PHE A 97 1.16 9.96 -8.80
C PHE A 97 -0.20 9.32 -8.55
N LEU A 98 -1.23 9.78 -9.27
CA LEU A 98 -2.59 9.28 -9.12
C LEU A 98 -2.69 7.84 -9.63
N ALA A 99 -2.15 7.54 -10.82
CA ALA A 99 -2.12 6.19 -11.36
C ALA A 99 -1.34 5.23 -10.45
N GLY A 100 -0.18 5.65 -9.95
CA GLY A 100 0.64 4.85 -9.04
C GLY A 100 -0.05 4.55 -7.71
N THR A 101 -0.70 5.55 -7.12
CA THR A 101 -1.38 5.39 -5.81
C THR A 101 -2.64 4.54 -5.95
N MET A 102 -3.45 4.74 -6.99
CA MET A 102 -4.66 3.92 -7.24
C MET A 102 -4.30 2.46 -7.51
N LEU A 103 -3.28 2.19 -8.33
CA LEU A 103 -2.83 0.82 -8.62
C LEU A 103 -2.28 0.14 -7.35
N SER A 104 -1.48 0.86 -6.56
CA SER A 104 -0.93 0.36 -5.30
C SER A 104 -2.03 0.02 -4.30
N MET A 105 -2.99 0.93 -4.13
CA MET A 105 -4.11 0.75 -3.21
C MET A 105 -4.96 -0.46 -3.62
N LEU A 106 -5.26 -0.59 -4.91
CA LEU A 106 -6.03 -1.73 -5.43
C LEU A 106 -5.33 -3.06 -5.11
N LEU A 107 -4.02 -3.16 -5.36
CA LEU A 107 -3.24 -4.36 -5.05
C LEU A 107 -3.22 -4.66 -3.55
N ALA A 108 -3.02 -3.64 -2.71
CA ALA A 108 -2.99 -3.81 -1.26
C ALA A 108 -4.34 -4.26 -0.69
N ILE A 109 -5.45 -3.71 -1.20
CA ILE A 109 -6.81 -4.11 -0.82
C ILE A 109 -7.07 -5.55 -1.24
N VAL A 110 -6.76 -5.92 -2.49
CA VAL A 110 -6.96 -7.29 -2.99
C VAL A 110 -6.16 -8.30 -2.15
N LEU A 111 -4.89 -8.02 -1.88
CA LEU A 111 -4.06 -8.88 -1.03
C LEU A 111 -4.61 -8.97 0.40
N GLY A 112 -4.98 -7.85 1.00
CA GLY A 112 -5.57 -7.82 2.34
C GLY A 112 -6.87 -8.62 2.44
N LEU A 113 -7.72 -8.56 1.41
CA LEU A 113 -8.97 -9.32 1.34
C LEU A 113 -8.72 -10.83 1.17
N ILE A 114 -7.77 -11.22 0.32
CA ILE A 114 -7.38 -12.64 0.15
C ILE A 114 -6.92 -13.21 1.50
N VAL A 115 -6.04 -12.48 2.19
CA VAL A 115 -5.51 -12.89 3.51
C VAL A 115 -6.65 -12.99 4.53
N GLN A 116 -7.48 -11.96 4.64
CA GLN A 116 -8.64 -11.95 5.54
C GLN A 116 -9.61 -13.11 5.26
N ARG A 117 -9.78 -13.50 3.99
CA ARG A 117 -10.67 -14.61 3.62
C ARG A 117 -10.06 -15.99 3.90
N THR A 118 -8.74 -16.14 3.78
CA THR A 118 -8.04 -17.41 4.10
C THR A 118 -7.88 -17.65 5.60
N VAL A 119 -7.70 -16.57 6.38
CA VAL A 119 -7.34 -16.62 7.81
C VAL A 119 -8.56 -16.38 8.73
N GLY A 120 -9.63 -15.81 8.19
CA GLY A 120 -10.74 -15.26 8.95
C GLY A 120 -10.43 -13.87 9.49
N LYS A 121 -11.48 -13.14 9.91
CA LYS A 121 -11.33 -11.79 10.50
C LYS A 121 -10.41 -11.87 11.73
N LEU A 122 -9.52 -10.88 11.87
CA LEU A 122 -8.71 -10.68 13.08
C LEU A 122 -9.62 -10.43 14.29
#